data_AF-A0A3C1LU12-F1
#
_entry.id   AF-A0A3C1LU12-F1
#
_cell.length_a   1.000
_cell.length_b   1.000
_cell.length_c   1.000
_cell.angle_alpha   90.00
_cell.angle_beta   90.00
_cell.angle_gamma   90.00
#
_symmetry.space_group_name_H-M   'P 1'
#
loop_
_entity.id
_entity.type
_entity.pdbx_description
1 polymer ?
#
loop_
_entity_poly.entity_id
_entity_poly.type
_entity_poly.pdbx_seq_one_letter_code
_entity_poly.pdbx_strand_id
1 'polypeptide(L)'
;MSIVIPKGYRSLLDQQMTERAIKFVKDTFERELSGELKLSRVTSTLFVKANSGINDDLNGIERPVRFNVGNMNDTPMEIVQSLAKWKRMALADHGYQAGTGLYTDMNAIRPDDDIDNIHSIYVDQWDW
;
A
#
# COMPACT_ATOMS: atom_id res chain seq x y z
N MET A 1 16.00 12.85 -8.54
CA MET A 1 14.69 13.48 -8.81
C MET A 1 14.68 14.05 -10.21
N SER A 2 14.03 13.38 -11.16
CA SER A 2 13.93 13.82 -12.56
C SER A 2 12.46 14.04 -12.92
N ILE A 3 11.93 15.22 -12.58
CA ILE A 3 10.57 15.59 -12.95
C ILE A 3 10.58 16.18 -14.36
N VAL A 4 9.77 15.62 -15.24
CA VAL A 4 9.52 16.11 -16.59
C VAL A 4 8.15 16.78 -16.62
N ILE A 5 8.11 18.09 -16.89
CA ILE A 5 6.87 18.83 -17.10
C ILE A 5 6.83 19.27 -18.57
N PRO A 6 5.82 18.85 -19.36
CA PRO A 6 5.71 19.24 -20.75
C PRO A 6 5.65 20.76 -20.94
N LYS A 7 6.30 21.27 -21.99
CA LYS A 7 6.28 22.71 -22.31
C LYS A 7 4.85 23.18 -22.54
N GLY A 8 4.42 24.20 -21.81
CA GLY A 8 3.07 24.75 -21.92
C GLY A 8 1.98 23.97 -21.18
N TYR A 9 2.35 22.99 -20.34
CA TYR A 9 1.40 22.27 -19.49
C TYR A 9 0.57 23.25 -18.64
N ARG A 10 -0.75 23.02 -18.64
CA ARG A 10 -1.70 23.67 -17.74
C ARG A 10 -2.62 22.58 -17.20
N SER A 11 -2.81 22.55 -15.89
CA SER A 11 -3.78 21.63 -15.29
C SER A 11 -5.18 21.95 -15.82
N LEU A 12 -5.91 20.92 -16.25
CA LEU A 12 -7.30 21.04 -16.64
C LEU A 12 -8.24 21.21 -15.44
N LEU A 13 -7.80 20.73 -14.28
CA LEU A 13 -8.56 20.72 -13.03
C LEU A 13 -7.91 21.68 -12.03
N ASP A 14 -8.73 22.40 -11.27
CA ASP A 14 -8.25 23.04 -10.06
C ASP A 14 -8.02 22.00 -8.95
N GLN A 15 -7.54 22.45 -7.79
CA GLN A 15 -7.25 21.56 -6.67
C GLN A 15 -8.48 20.81 -6.16
N GLN A 16 -9.64 21.49 -6.01
CA GLN A 16 -10.85 20.84 -5.50
C GLN A 16 -11.41 19.82 -6.49
N MET A 17 -11.35 20.13 -7.79
CA MET A 17 -11.72 19.24 -8.87
C MET A 17 -10.79 18.02 -8.93
N THR A 18 -9.48 18.23 -8.70
CA THR A 18 -8.48 17.14 -8.66
C THR A 18 -8.78 16.17 -7.52
N GLU A 19 -9.03 16.66 -6.30
CA GLU A 19 -9.39 15.80 -5.16
C GLU A 19 -10.69 15.01 -5.41
N ARG A 20 -11.70 15.64 -6.02
CA ARG A 20 -12.94 14.95 -6.42
C ARG A 20 -12.68 13.88 -7.48
N ALA A 21 -11.81 14.16 -8.45
CA ALA A 21 -11.44 13.19 -9.49
C ALA A 21 -10.67 12.00 -8.91
N ILE A 22 -9.71 12.24 -8.00
CA ILE A 22 -8.97 11.19 -7.29
C ILE A 22 -9.95 10.30 -6.53
N LYS A 23 -10.86 10.89 -5.74
CA LYS A 23 -11.87 10.12 -5.01
C LYS A 23 -12.76 9.30 -5.94
N PHE A 24 -13.23 9.90 -7.04
CA PHE A 24 -14.07 9.21 -8.01
C PHE A 24 -13.39 7.97 -8.59
N VAL A 25 -12.12 8.09 -8.99
CA VAL A 25 -11.32 6.97 -9.51
C VAL A 25 -11.15 5.91 -8.43
N LYS A 26 -10.78 6.32 -7.20
CA LYS A 26 -10.53 5.38 -6.10
C LYS A 26 -11.79 4.59 -5.72
N ASP A 27 -12.90 5.27 -5.47
CA ASP A 27 -14.17 4.64 -5.09
C ASP A 27 -14.71 3.72 -6.21
N THR A 28 -14.53 4.11 -7.47
CA THR A 28 -15.02 3.33 -8.61
C THR A 28 -14.18 2.07 -8.78
N PHE A 29 -12.86 2.19 -8.85
CA PHE A 29 -11.99 1.04 -9.04
C PHE A 29 -12.11 0.03 -7.89
N GLU A 30 -12.14 0.50 -6.64
CA GLU A 30 -12.33 -0.34 -5.46
C GLU A 30 -13.61 -1.18 -5.55
N ARG A 31 -14.73 -0.55 -5.92
CA ARG A 31 -16.02 -1.23 -6.08
C ARG A 31 -15.96 -2.28 -7.18
N GLU A 32 -15.47 -1.93 -8.37
CA GLU A 32 -15.41 -2.86 -9.49
C GLU A 32 -14.45 -4.03 -9.20
N LEU A 33 -13.27 -3.76 -8.63
CA LEU A 33 -12.29 -4.78 -8.23
C LEU A 33 -12.90 -5.79 -7.26
N SER A 34 -13.57 -5.29 -6.21
CA SER A 34 -14.19 -6.14 -5.19
C SER A 34 -15.35 -6.98 -5.73
N GLY A 35 -16.16 -6.43 -6.63
CA GLY A 35 -17.28 -7.11 -7.27
C GLY A 35 -16.82 -8.22 -8.21
N GLU A 36 -15.91 -7.89 -9.13
CA GLU A 36 -15.45 -8.83 -10.17
C GLU A 36 -14.64 -10.00 -9.59
N LEU A 37 -13.83 -9.74 -8.57
CA LEU A 37 -12.95 -10.74 -7.96
C LEU A 37 -13.51 -11.35 -6.67
N LYS A 38 -14.73 -10.98 -6.26
CA LYS A 38 -15.38 -11.42 -5.01
C LYS A 38 -14.49 -11.21 -3.79
N LEU A 39 -13.93 -10.01 -3.68
CA LEU A 39 -13.02 -9.62 -2.61
C LEU A 39 -13.76 -8.86 -1.53
N SER A 40 -13.48 -9.20 -0.27
CA SER A 40 -13.97 -8.43 0.89
C SER A 40 -12.91 -7.42 1.33
N ARG A 41 -13.31 -6.18 1.60
CA ARG A 41 -12.40 -5.18 2.17
C ARG A 41 -12.02 -5.58 3.60
N VAL A 42 -10.73 -5.63 3.91
CA VAL A 42 -10.20 -5.90 5.25
C VAL A 42 -9.23 -4.80 5.68
N THR A 43 -9.25 -4.44 6.96
CA THR A 43 -8.26 -3.53 7.55
C THR A 43 -6.93 -4.25 7.72
N SER A 44 -5.86 -3.71 7.13
CA SER A 44 -4.52 -4.25 7.26
C SER A 44 -3.69 -3.55 8.34
N THR A 45 -2.56 -4.16 8.68
CA THR A 45 -1.57 -3.60 9.59
C THR A 45 -0.62 -2.66 8.84
N LEU A 46 -0.36 -1.47 9.40
CA LEU A 46 0.64 -0.54 8.86
C LEU A 46 2.09 -0.94 9.18
N PHE A 47 2.28 -1.75 10.22
CA PHE A 47 3.60 -2.17 10.67
C PHE A 47 3.55 -3.57 11.29
N VAL A 48 4.67 -4.26 11.22
CA VAL A 48 4.87 -5.61 11.76
C VAL A 48 6.14 -5.66 12.60
N LYS A 49 6.29 -6.69 13.44
CA LYS A 49 7.54 -6.91 14.17
C LYS A 49 8.67 -7.12 13.18
N ALA A 50 9.81 -6.47 13.41
CA ALA A 50 11.01 -6.72 12.63
C ALA A 50 11.41 -8.20 12.73
N ASN A 51 11.91 -8.78 11.64
CA ASN A 51 12.29 -10.20 11.55
C ASN A 51 11.15 -11.20 11.81
N SER A 52 9.88 -10.77 11.77
CA SER A 52 8.73 -11.68 11.87
C SER A 52 8.58 -12.60 10.65
N GLY A 53 9.26 -12.29 9.55
CA GLY A 53 9.10 -12.95 8.26
C GLY A 53 7.84 -12.51 7.49
N ILE A 54 6.99 -11.65 8.07
CA ILE A 54 5.74 -11.18 7.48
C ILE A 54 5.98 -10.04 6.48
N ASN A 55 6.90 -9.13 6.79
CA ASN A 55 7.23 -8.04 5.89
C ASN A 55 7.86 -8.57 4.60
N ASP A 56 7.67 -7.81 3.53
CA ASP A 56 8.31 -8.07 2.25
C ASP A 56 9.70 -7.43 2.23
N ASP A 57 10.69 -8.21 1.77
CA ASP A 57 12.07 -7.76 1.63
C ASP A 57 12.33 -7.17 0.23
N LEU A 58 11.32 -7.16 -0.66
CA LEU A 58 11.43 -6.71 -2.05
C LEU A 58 12.61 -7.41 -2.77
N ASN A 59 13.64 -6.68 -3.20
CA ASN A 59 14.85 -7.26 -3.81
C ASN A 59 15.93 -7.61 -2.78
N GLY A 60 15.68 -7.38 -1.50
CA GLY A 60 16.59 -7.64 -0.38
C GLY A 60 17.65 -6.56 -0.15
N ILE A 61 17.59 -5.46 -0.90
CA ILE A 61 18.54 -4.33 -0.81
C ILE A 61 17.86 -3.12 -0.16
N GLU A 62 16.57 -2.92 -0.43
CA GLU A 62 15.76 -1.81 0.05
C GLU A 62 15.51 -1.92 1.57
N ARG A 63 15.73 -0.83 2.29
CA ARG A 63 15.59 -0.81 3.75
C ARG A 63 14.17 -0.43 4.16
N PRO A 64 13.48 -1.27 4.95
CA PRO A 64 12.20 -0.88 5.53
C PRO A 64 12.40 0.22 6.57
N VAL A 65 11.40 1.09 6.73
CA VAL A 65 11.38 2.07 7.81
C VAL A 65 11.19 1.36 9.14
N ARG A 66 12.16 1.51 10.04
CA ARG A 66 12.20 0.87 11.36
C ARG A 66 11.97 1.88 12.49
N PHE A 67 11.27 1.45 13.52
CA PHE A 67 11.08 2.22 14.75
C PHE A 67 10.91 1.30 15.96
N ASN A 68 11.24 1.80 17.15
CA ASN A 68 11.03 1.07 18.41
C ASN A 68 9.76 1.54 19.11
N VAL A 69 9.00 0.61 19.66
CA VAL A 69 7.79 0.92 20.43
C VAL A 69 8.15 0.90 21.92
N GLY A 70 8.27 2.10 22.53
CA GLY A 70 8.67 2.24 23.93
C GLY A 70 7.78 1.47 24.91
N ASN A 71 6.47 1.48 24.69
CA ASN A 71 5.50 0.73 25.51
C ASN A 71 5.45 -0.78 25.23
N MET A 72 6.38 -1.30 24.43
CA MET A 72 6.57 -2.73 24.16
C MET A 72 8.01 -3.14 24.42
N ASN A 73 8.63 -2.66 25.51
CA ASN A 73 10.03 -2.96 25.84
C ASN A 73 10.98 -2.63 24.67
N ASP A 74 10.76 -1.49 24.01
CA ASP A 74 11.50 -1.07 22.81
C ASP A 74 11.50 -2.12 21.67
N THR A 75 10.42 -2.89 21.53
CA THR A 75 10.28 -3.87 20.44
C THR A 75 10.47 -3.19 19.08
N PRO A 76 11.37 -3.70 18.22
CA PRO A 76 11.58 -3.16 16.89
C PRO A 76 10.42 -3.56 15.95
N MET A 77 9.85 -2.55 15.32
CA MET A 77 8.80 -2.67 14.32
C MET A 77 9.28 -2.12 12.98
N GLU A 78 8.67 -2.59 11.90
CA GLU A 78 8.90 -2.16 10.53
C GLU A 78 7.58 -1.74 9.90
N ILE A 79 7.58 -0.59 9.21
CA ILE A 79 6.49 -0.24 8.31
C ILE A 79 6.47 -1.27 7.17
N VAL A 80 5.26 -1.71 6.81
CA VAL A 80 5.10 -2.70 5.74
C VAL A 80 5.54 -2.12 4.39
N GLN A 81 6.31 -2.89 3.62
CA GLN A 81 6.67 -2.52 2.25
C GLN A 81 5.69 -3.11 1.21
N SER A 82 5.05 -4.21 1.59
CA SER A 82 4.04 -4.98 0.87
C SER A 82 3.36 -5.92 1.87
N LEU A 83 2.08 -6.27 1.66
CA LEU A 83 1.37 -7.24 2.50
C LEU A 83 1.27 -8.62 1.85
N ALA A 84 2.10 -8.94 0.86
CA ALA A 84 2.03 -10.18 0.10
C ALA A 84 1.92 -11.45 0.98
N LYS A 85 2.78 -11.58 2.00
CA LYS A 85 2.76 -12.72 2.93
C LYS A 85 1.59 -12.63 3.92
N TRP A 86 1.30 -11.43 4.42
CA TRP A 86 0.19 -11.18 5.35
C TRP A 86 -1.17 -11.56 4.76
N LYS A 87 -1.44 -11.22 3.50
CA LYS A 87 -2.72 -11.53 2.84
C LYS A 87 -3.02 -13.02 2.88
N ARG A 88 -2.01 -13.85 2.61
CA ARG A 88 -2.15 -15.31 2.64
C ARG A 88 -2.42 -15.86 4.04
N MET A 89 -1.79 -15.28 5.05
CA MET A 89 -2.08 -15.61 6.46
C MET A 89 -3.52 -15.21 6.81
N ALA A 90 -3.93 -13.99 6.46
CA ALA A 90 -5.27 -13.48 6.75
C ALA A 90 -6.39 -14.30 6.06
N LEU A 91 -6.17 -14.76 4.83
CA LEU A 91 -7.11 -15.66 4.15
C LEU A 91 -7.32 -16.97 4.93
N ALA A 92 -6.23 -17.55 5.46
CA ALA A 92 -6.27 -18.78 6.24
C ALA A 92 -6.93 -18.56 7.61
N ASP A 93 -6.51 -17.52 8.33
CA ASP A 93 -6.99 -17.21 9.68
C ASP A 93 -8.49 -16.85 9.69
N HIS A 94 -8.97 -16.18 8.64
CA HIS A 94 -10.38 -15.79 8.51
C HIS A 94 -11.25 -16.84 7.80
N GLY A 95 -10.68 -17.97 7.35
CA GLY A 95 -11.45 -19.07 6.77
C GLY A 95 -12.11 -18.77 5.42
N TYR A 96 -11.45 -17.98 4.56
CA TYR A 96 -11.95 -17.68 3.21
C TYR A 96 -12.09 -18.96 2.37
N GLN A 97 -13.11 -18.98 1.52
CA GLN A 97 -13.42 -20.12 0.67
C GLN A 97 -12.79 -19.95 -0.72
N ALA A 98 -12.63 -21.06 -1.44
CA ALA A 98 -12.15 -21.01 -2.81
C ALA A 98 -13.08 -20.12 -3.68
N GLY A 99 -12.46 -19.20 -4.43
CA GLY A 99 -13.19 -18.24 -5.25
C GLY A 99 -13.68 -16.99 -4.52
N THR A 100 -13.29 -16.80 -3.25
CA THR A 100 -13.38 -15.50 -2.55
C THR A 100 -12.00 -15.07 -2.07
N GLY A 101 -11.84 -13.78 -1.79
CA GLY A 101 -10.59 -13.25 -1.28
C GLY A 101 -10.79 -11.96 -0.51
N LEU A 102 -9.68 -11.27 -0.24
CA LEU A 102 -9.69 -9.99 0.45
C LEU A 102 -8.92 -8.95 -0.36
N TYR A 103 -9.19 -7.68 -0.09
CA TYR A 103 -8.28 -6.60 -0.45
C TYR A 103 -8.15 -5.63 0.71
N THR A 104 -7.11 -4.82 0.69
CA THR A 104 -6.89 -3.78 1.68
C THR A 104 -6.31 -2.52 1.05
N ASP A 105 -6.58 -1.38 1.65
CA ASP A 105 -5.94 -0.11 1.33
C ASP A 105 -4.56 -0.11 2.00
N MET A 106 -3.56 -0.60 1.28
CA MET A 106 -2.19 -0.69 1.78
C MET A 106 -1.50 0.65 1.55
N ASN A 107 -0.75 1.09 2.57
CA ASN A 107 0.12 2.25 2.48
C ASN A 107 1.51 1.85 2.98
N ALA A 108 2.54 2.22 2.23
CA ALA A 108 3.93 1.93 2.52
C ALA A 108 4.81 3.17 2.39
N ILE A 109 5.96 3.12 3.06
CA ILE A 109 7.04 4.09 2.88
C ILE A 109 8.25 3.35 2.30
N ARG A 110 8.67 3.74 1.11
CA ARG A 110 9.84 3.19 0.39
C ARG A 110 10.92 4.27 0.29
N PRO A 111 11.77 4.40 1.32
CA PRO A 111 12.72 5.50 1.41
C PRO A 111 13.87 5.41 0.40
N ASP A 112 14.10 4.22 -0.16
CA ASP A 112 15.22 3.93 -1.05
C ASP A 112 14.79 3.91 -2.55
N ASP A 113 13.52 4.18 -2.86
CA ASP A 113 13.02 4.25 -4.25
C ASP A 113 13.53 5.52 -4.97
N ASP A 114 13.84 5.38 -6.26
CA ASP A 114 14.08 6.52 -7.14
C ASP A 114 12.82 7.39 -7.26
N ILE A 115 12.98 8.71 -7.29
CA ILE A 115 11.84 9.66 -7.37
C ILE A 115 11.79 10.33 -8.74
N ASP A 116 10.67 10.16 -9.44
CA ASP A 116 10.38 10.79 -10.74
C ASP A 116 8.87 11.08 -10.89
N ASN A 117 8.38 11.23 -12.12
CA ASN A 117 6.97 11.52 -12.40
C ASN A 117 5.98 10.42 -11.96
N ILE A 118 6.41 9.17 -11.84
CA ILE A 118 5.57 8.01 -11.54
C ILE A 118 6.01 7.23 -10.29
N HIS A 119 7.20 7.52 -9.75
CA HIS A 119 7.73 6.91 -8.54
C HIS A 119 7.71 7.89 -7.35
N SER A 120 7.25 7.39 -6.20
CA SER A 120 7.07 8.15 -4.96
C SER A 120 7.51 7.31 -3.77
N ILE A 121 8.13 7.95 -2.77
CA ILE A 121 8.48 7.29 -1.49
C ILE A 121 7.24 6.88 -0.69
N TYR A 122 6.08 7.48 -0.98
CA TYR A 122 4.79 7.06 -0.47
C TYR A 122 4.10 6.20 -1.54
N VAL A 123 3.75 4.98 -1.17
CA VAL A 123 3.09 4.02 -2.05
C VAL A 123 1.75 3.64 -1.45
N ASP A 124 0.67 3.83 -2.19
CA ASP A 124 -0.65 3.29 -1.88
C ASP A 124 -1.07 2.23 -2.90
N GLN A 125 -1.76 1.20 -2.45
CA GLN A 125 -2.21 0.08 -3.30
C GLN A 125 -3.53 -0.50 -2.80
N TRP A 126 -4.39 -0.90 -3.73
CA TRP A 126 -5.36 -1.96 -3.46
C TRP A 126 -4.61 -3.29 -3.45
N ASP A 127 -4.18 -3.71 -2.26
CA ASP A 127 -3.39 -4.93 -2.08
C ASP A 127 -4.34 -6.11 -1.85
N TRP A 128 -4.43 -7.03 -2.81
CA TRP A 128 -5.42 -8.13 -2.85
C TRP A 128 -4.82 -9.51 -3.11
#